data_AF-A0A660S6Q1-F1
#
_entry.id   AF-A0A660S6Q1-F1
#
_cell.length_a   1.000
_cell.length_b   1.000
_cell.length_c   1.000
_cell.angle_alpha   90.00
_cell.angle_beta   90.00
_cell.angle_gamma   90.00
#
_symmetry.space_group_name_H-M   'P 1'
#
loop_
_entity.id
_entity.type
_entity.pdbx_description
1 polymer ?
#
loop_
_entity_poly.entity_id
_entity_poly.type
_entity_poly.pdbx_seq_one_letter_code
_entity_poly.pdbx_strand_id
1 'polypeptide(L)'
;MKAKIFLLNLLILIALVALLYVIEATPYKQLKSWNKQANVKHNMYTLKASVQKFISYNNGRIPITVEEATKYLPDSMVNPYTGKLLTPDNIQLVKYEVPGDSKDNKLNSTNAKLKGAPGTLAYGYFIPFGDSLATEYSIIGFGADSLPIYDINETTLKKESIVILHN
;
A
#
# COMPACT_ATOMS: atom_id res chain seq x y z
N MET A 1 -54.38 22.36 12.72
CA MET A 1 -54.15 20.90 12.90
C MET A 1 -53.28 20.31 11.77
N LYS A 2 -53.63 20.51 10.48
CA LYS A 2 -52.84 20.02 9.32
C LYS A 2 -51.37 20.46 9.29
N ALA A 3 -51.08 21.74 9.58
CA ALA A 3 -49.71 22.26 9.61
C ALA A 3 -48.80 21.60 10.67
N LYS A 4 -49.36 21.22 11.83
CA LYS A 4 -48.61 20.53 12.89
C LYS A 4 -48.26 19.10 12.49
N ILE A 5 -49.18 18.40 11.83
CA ILE A 5 -48.96 17.05 11.30
C ILE A 5 -47.92 17.08 10.18
N PHE A 6 -47.99 18.08 9.29
CA PHE A 6 -46.99 18.28 8.24
C PHE A 6 -45.59 18.54 8.81
N LEU A 7 -45.47 19.45 9.79
CA LEU A 7 -44.20 19.74 10.46
C LEU A 7 -43.62 18.50 11.16
N LEU A 8 -44.48 17.72 11.84
CA LEU A 8 -44.07 16.48 12.49
C LEU A 8 -43.54 15.45 11.47
N ASN A 9 -44.26 15.24 10.37
CA ASN A 9 -43.83 14.33 9.32
C ASN A 9 -42.50 14.75 8.68
N LEU A 10 -42.29 16.05 8.49
CA LEU A 10 -41.04 16.59 7.98
C LEU A 10 -39.88 16.33 8.95
N LEU A 11 -40.09 16.55 10.25
CA LEU A 11 -39.07 16.28 11.28
C LEU A 11 -38.73 14.78 11.36
N ILE A 12 -39.73 13.91 11.24
CA ILE A 12 -39.53 12.45 11.18
C ILE A 12 -38.69 12.08 9.95
N LEU A 13 -38.98 12.65 8.79
CA LEU A 13 -38.20 12.40 7.57
C LEU A 13 -36.75 12.84 7.73
N ILE A 14 -36.51 14.04 8.27
CA ILE A 14 -35.16 14.56 8.53
C ILE A 14 -34.42 13.63 9.50
N ALA A 15 -35.08 13.20 10.57
CA ALA A 15 -34.51 12.26 11.54
C ALA A 15 -34.13 10.92 10.90
N LEU A 16 -34.98 10.38 10.01
CA LEU A 16 -34.68 9.13 9.28
C LEU A 16 -33.46 9.28 8.36
N VAL A 17 -33.37 10.38 7.60
CA VAL A 17 -32.22 10.65 6.73
C VAL A 17 -30.93 10.81 7.53
N ALA A 18 -30.98 11.53 8.66
CA ALA A 18 -29.83 11.67 9.55
C ALA A 18 -29.40 10.33 10.14
N LEU A 19 -30.36 9.47 10.54
CA LEU A 19 -30.09 8.15 11.07
C LEU A 19 -29.40 7.26 10.02
N LEU A 20 -29.93 7.23 8.79
CA LEU A 20 -29.31 6.51 7.67
C LEU A 20 -27.88 7.00 7.40
N TYR A 21 -27.67 8.31 7.40
CA TYR A 21 -26.33 8.88 7.19
C TYR A 21 -25.33 8.41 8.26
N VAL A 22 -25.72 8.41 9.54
CA VAL A 22 -24.82 7.98 10.63
C VAL A 22 -24.47 6.49 10.53
N ILE A 23 -25.43 5.65 10.14
CA ILE A 23 -25.24 4.21 9.96
C ILE A 23 -24.27 3.93 8.80
N GLU A 24 -24.47 4.57 7.64
CA GLU A 24 -23.72 4.28 6.41
C GLU A 24 -22.36 5.00 6.33
N ALA A 25 -22.19 6.14 7.00
CA ALA A 25 -20.98 6.95 6.88
C ALA A 25 -19.72 6.24 7.40
N THR A 26 -19.85 5.44 8.46
CA THR A 26 -18.70 4.77 9.08
C THR A 26 -18.18 3.61 8.20
N PRO A 27 -19.03 2.63 7.79
CA PRO A 27 -18.63 1.58 6.87
C PRO A 27 -18.09 2.13 5.54
N TYR A 28 -18.72 3.18 4.99
CA TYR A 28 -18.27 3.79 3.74
C TYR A 28 -16.83 4.33 3.83
N LYS A 29 -16.49 5.05 4.91
CA LYS A 29 -15.13 5.57 5.13
C LYS A 29 -14.11 4.44 5.24
N GLN A 30 -14.47 3.35 5.92
CA GLN A 30 -13.61 2.18 6.09
C GLN A 30 -13.37 1.47 4.75
N LEU A 31 -14.41 1.19 3.98
CA LEU A 31 -14.32 0.60 2.63
C LEU A 31 -13.46 1.44 1.69
N LYS A 32 -13.64 2.77 1.72
CA LYS A 32 -12.81 3.68 0.92
C LYS A 32 -11.33 3.60 1.30
N SER A 33 -11.01 3.43 2.59
CA SER A 33 -9.64 3.23 3.06
C SER A 33 -9.06 1.90 2.58
N TRP A 34 -9.82 0.81 2.69
CA TRP A 34 -9.40 -0.51 2.23
C TRP A 34 -9.19 -0.57 0.72
N ASN A 35 -10.07 0.05 -0.07
CA ASN A 35 -9.89 0.16 -1.52
C ASN A 35 -8.59 0.89 -1.88
N LYS A 36 -8.22 1.94 -1.13
CA LYS A 36 -6.93 2.62 -1.36
C LYS A 36 -5.74 1.70 -1.04
N GLN A 37 -5.78 0.94 0.06
CA GLN A 37 -4.72 -0.03 0.38
C GLN A 37 -4.64 -1.15 -0.66
N ALA A 38 -5.79 -1.65 -1.14
CA ALA A 38 -5.84 -2.64 -2.21
C ALA A 38 -5.22 -2.11 -3.52
N ASN A 39 -5.45 -0.85 -3.86
CA ASN A 39 -4.80 -0.22 -5.02
C ASN A 39 -3.28 -0.02 -4.81
N VAL A 40 -2.83 0.28 -3.58
CA VAL A 40 -1.37 0.27 -3.28
C VAL A 40 -0.80 -1.13 -3.45
N LYS A 41 -1.49 -2.17 -2.95
CA LYS A 41 -1.09 -3.57 -3.11
C LYS A 41 -1.03 -3.96 -4.60
N HIS A 42 -1.97 -3.51 -5.41
CA HIS A 42 -1.92 -3.67 -6.87
C HIS A 42 -0.66 -3.04 -7.47
N ASN A 43 -0.33 -1.80 -7.12
CA ASN A 43 0.90 -1.13 -7.58
C ASN A 43 2.17 -1.90 -7.15
N MET A 44 2.18 -2.48 -5.95
CA MET A 44 3.29 -3.34 -5.49
C MET A 44 3.48 -4.56 -6.42
N TYR A 45 2.40 -5.23 -6.83
CA TYR A 45 2.49 -6.36 -7.77
C TYR A 45 2.95 -5.92 -9.16
N THR A 46 2.53 -4.74 -9.61
CA THR A 46 3.00 -4.16 -10.88
C THR A 46 4.50 -3.89 -10.85
N LEU A 47 5.02 -3.31 -9.77
CA LEU A 47 6.46 -3.14 -9.57
C LEU A 47 7.18 -4.50 -9.50
N LYS A 48 6.60 -5.48 -8.81
CA LYS A 48 7.15 -6.85 -8.76
C LYS A 48 7.26 -7.45 -10.16
N ALA A 49 6.25 -7.27 -11.01
CA ALA A 49 6.30 -7.75 -12.39
C ALA A 49 7.43 -7.08 -13.19
N SER A 50 7.65 -5.77 -13.01
CA SER A 50 8.78 -5.05 -13.61
C SER A 50 10.13 -5.61 -13.15
N VAL A 51 10.31 -5.79 -11.84
CA VAL A 51 11.52 -6.36 -11.23
C VAL A 51 11.77 -7.78 -11.74
N GLN A 52 10.75 -8.63 -11.77
CA GLN A 52 10.87 -10.02 -12.26
C GLN A 52 11.26 -10.06 -13.73
N LYS A 53 10.64 -9.21 -14.56
CA LYS A 53 11.00 -9.08 -15.98
C LYS A 53 12.45 -8.63 -16.15
N PHE A 54 12.94 -7.72 -15.31
CA PHE A 54 14.35 -7.35 -15.28
C PHE A 54 15.25 -8.53 -14.96
N ILE A 55 14.96 -9.26 -13.89
CA ILE A 55 15.72 -10.45 -13.47
C ILE A 55 15.79 -11.46 -14.62
N SER A 56 14.67 -11.73 -15.29
CA SER A 56 14.61 -12.66 -16.43
C SER A 56 15.48 -12.22 -17.61
N TYR A 57 15.55 -10.93 -17.92
CA TYR A 57 16.37 -10.41 -19.02
C TYR A 57 17.84 -10.13 -18.66
N ASN A 58 18.21 -10.20 -17.38
CA ASN A 58 19.56 -9.90 -16.90
C ASN A 58 20.18 -11.11 -16.18
N ASN A 59 19.95 -12.32 -16.69
CA ASN A 59 20.57 -13.56 -16.19
C ASN A 59 20.38 -13.79 -14.69
N GLY A 60 19.20 -13.49 -14.16
CA GLY A 60 18.90 -13.69 -12.73
C GLY A 60 19.38 -12.56 -11.82
N ARG A 61 20.01 -11.50 -12.35
CA ARG A 61 20.48 -10.38 -11.54
C ARG A 61 19.33 -9.56 -10.97
N ILE A 62 19.33 -9.40 -9.64
CA ILE A 62 18.39 -8.54 -8.91
C ILE A 62 18.77 -7.07 -9.12
N PRO A 63 17.80 -6.17 -9.42
CA PRO A 63 18.02 -4.72 -9.49
C PRO A 63 18.60 -4.17 -8.19
N ILE A 64 19.53 -3.22 -8.29
CA ILE A 64 20.10 -2.50 -7.14
C ILE A 64 19.86 -0.99 -7.23
N THR A 65 19.16 -0.55 -8.27
CA THR A 65 18.78 0.86 -8.49
C THR A 65 17.29 0.96 -8.81
N VAL A 66 16.73 2.15 -8.64
CA VAL A 66 15.31 2.40 -8.95
C VAL A 66 15.07 2.30 -10.45
N GLU A 67 15.99 2.80 -11.26
CA GLU A 67 15.92 2.77 -12.72
C GLU A 67 15.86 1.33 -13.24
N GLU A 68 16.65 0.42 -12.65
CA GLU A 68 16.59 -1.00 -12.99
C GLU A 68 15.28 -1.65 -12.54
N ALA A 69 14.81 -1.35 -11.32
CA ALA A 69 13.57 -1.90 -10.77
C ALA A 69 12.34 -1.43 -11.55
N THR A 70 12.39 -0.22 -12.12
CA THR A 70 11.29 0.43 -12.86
C THR A 70 11.40 0.33 -14.37
N LYS A 71 12.47 -0.26 -14.90
CA LYS A 71 12.77 -0.35 -16.34
C LYS A 71 11.59 -0.84 -17.20
N TYR A 72 10.76 -1.73 -16.65
CA TYR A 72 9.63 -2.33 -17.36
C TYR A 72 8.27 -1.99 -16.73
N LEU A 73 8.21 -0.90 -15.96
CA LEU A 73 6.99 -0.43 -15.35
C LEU A 73 6.05 0.17 -16.42
N PRO A 74 4.74 -0.12 -16.39
CA PRO A 74 3.79 0.49 -17.30
C PRO A 74 3.41 1.92 -16.88
N ASP A 75 3.11 2.78 -17.86
CA ASP A 75 2.67 4.17 -17.67
C ASP A 75 1.22 4.32 -17.14
N SER A 76 0.68 3.28 -16.50
CA SER A 76 -0.68 3.25 -15.98
C SER A 76 -0.75 3.24 -14.45
N MET A 77 0.39 3.25 -13.77
CA MET A 77 0.42 3.16 -12.31
C MET A 77 0.05 4.51 -11.68
N VAL A 78 -0.99 4.51 -10.83
CA VAL A 78 -1.53 5.75 -10.23
C VAL A 78 -1.47 5.66 -8.72
N ASN A 79 -1.11 6.77 -8.07
CA ASN A 79 -1.13 6.89 -6.62
C ASN A 79 -2.59 6.96 -6.12
N PRO A 80 -3.05 6.02 -5.29
CA PRO A 80 -4.47 5.96 -4.87
C PRO A 80 -4.91 7.10 -3.94
N TYR A 81 -3.97 7.85 -3.38
CA TYR A 81 -4.24 8.94 -2.43
C TYR A 81 -4.22 10.31 -3.11
N THR A 82 -3.39 10.49 -4.15
CA THR A 82 -3.24 11.78 -4.85
C THR A 82 -3.85 11.78 -6.25
N GLY A 83 -4.09 10.62 -6.85
CA GLY A 83 -4.56 10.47 -8.24
C GLY A 83 -3.50 10.79 -9.30
N LYS A 84 -2.26 11.09 -8.89
CA LYS A 84 -1.15 11.37 -9.81
C LYS A 84 -0.51 10.06 -10.29
N LEU A 85 0.08 10.09 -11.47
CA LEU A 85 0.90 8.98 -11.97
C LEU A 85 2.06 8.71 -11.00
N LEU A 86 2.33 7.43 -10.72
CA LEU A 86 3.52 7.02 -10.01
C LEU A 86 4.69 6.90 -11.01
N THR A 87 5.74 7.64 -10.71
CA THR A 87 6.99 7.68 -11.48
C THR A 87 8.11 7.03 -10.66
N PRO A 88 9.29 6.75 -11.26
CA PRO A 88 10.45 6.26 -10.52
C PRO A 88 10.80 7.11 -9.30
N ASP A 89 10.63 8.43 -9.36
CA ASP A 89 10.86 9.36 -8.23
C ASP A 89 9.94 9.10 -7.02
N ASN A 90 8.85 8.35 -7.22
CA ASN A 90 7.93 7.94 -6.17
C ASN A 90 8.26 6.55 -5.60
N ILE A 91 9.44 6.00 -5.94
CA ILE A 91 9.91 4.72 -5.42
C ILE A 91 11.18 4.96 -4.64
N GLN A 92 11.11 4.72 -3.34
CA GLN A 92 12.26 4.82 -2.46
C GLN A 92 13.15 3.59 -2.60
N LEU A 93 14.45 3.79 -2.77
CA LEU A 93 15.43 2.71 -2.69
C LEU A 93 15.84 2.44 -1.24
N VAL A 94 15.87 1.18 -0.83
CA VAL A 94 16.32 0.75 0.50
C VAL A 94 17.37 -0.34 0.35
N LYS A 95 18.50 -0.23 1.06
CA LYS A 95 19.49 -1.30 1.15
C LYS A 95 19.39 -1.93 2.53
N TYR A 96 19.16 -3.24 2.58
CA TYR A 96 19.18 -4.00 3.82
C TYR A 96 20.61 -4.31 4.24
N GLU A 97 20.85 -4.28 5.54
CA GLU A 97 22.15 -4.63 6.15
C GLU A 97 22.19 -6.08 6.64
N VAL A 98 21.02 -6.65 6.95
CA VAL A 98 20.88 -7.96 7.58
C VAL A 98 20.15 -8.91 6.63
N PRO A 99 20.63 -10.15 6.44
CA PRO A 99 19.92 -11.15 5.64
C PRO A 99 18.54 -11.46 6.26
N GLY A 100 17.52 -11.57 5.42
CA GLY A 100 16.15 -11.86 5.86
C GLY A 100 15.33 -10.65 6.28
N ASP A 101 15.94 -9.47 6.51
CA ASP A 101 15.19 -8.22 6.77
C ASP A 101 14.26 -7.89 5.60
N SER A 102 14.63 -8.27 4.37
CA SER A 102 13.80 -8.12 3.17
C SER A 102 12.45 -8.86 3.25
N LYS A 103 12.35 -9.88 4.12
CA LYS A 103 11.18 -10.77 4.27
C LYS A 103 10.44 -10.57 5.60
N ASP A 104 10.98 -9.78 6.53
CA ASP A 104 10.39 -9.63 7.87
C ASP A 104 9.14 -8.74 7.83
N ASN A 105 7.98 -9.39 7.93
CA ASN A 105 6.66 -8.78 7.89
C ASN A 105 6.05 -8.49 9.27
N LYS A 106 6.82 -8.62 10.35
CA LYS A 106 6.33 -8.31 11.70
C LYS A 106 6.08 -6.81 11.85
N LEU A 107 5.09 -6.45 12.66
CA LEU A 107 4.73 -5.04 12.93
C LEU A 107 5.84 -4.22 13.63
N ASN A 108 6.90 -4.86 14.12
CA ASN A 108 8.05 -4.21 14.75
C ASN A 108 9.37 -4.35 13.94
N SER A 109 9.30 -4.91 12.73
CA SER A 109 10.47 -5.14 11.87
C SER A 109 11.07 -3.84 11.32
N THR A 110 12.24 -3.94 10.68
CA THR A 110 12.86 -2.85 9.92
C THR A 110 11.89 -2.29 8.89
N ASN A 111 11.19 -3.17 8.17
CA ASN A 111 10.20 -2.79 7.16
C ASN A 111 9.03 -2.02 7.76
N ALA A 112 8.52 -2.42 8.92
CA ALA A 112 7.39 -1.75 9.58
C ALA A 112 7.71 -0.31 10.01
N LYS A 113 9.00 0.02 10.17
CA LYS A 113 9.49 1.34 10.56
C LYS A 113 9.79 2.25 9.38
N LEU A 114 9.78 1.72 8.15
CA LEU A 114 9.98 2.54 6.96
C LEU A 114 8.88 3.58 6.84
N LYS A 115 9.25 4.75 6.33
CA LYS A 115 8.32 5.86 6.09
C LYS A 115 8.42 6.28 4.63
N GLY A 116 7.27 6.48 4.02
CA GLY A 116 7.16 6.98 2.65
C GLY A 116 5.89 7.79 2.48
N ALA A 117 5.82 8.60 1.42
CA ALA A 117 4.64 9.41 1.17
C ALA A 117 3.40 8.52 0.90
N PRO A 118 2.18 8.97 1.24
CA PRO A 118 1.00 8.14 1.05
C PRO A 118 0.82 7.67 -0.39
N GLY A 119 0.66 6.36 -0.57
CA GLY A 119 0.48 5.72 -1.86
C GLY A 119 1.75 5.50 -2.68
N THR A 120 2.92 5.85 -2.16
CA THR A 120 4.21 5.54 -2.82
C THR A 120 4.69 4.14 -2.46
N LEU A 121 5.80 3.72 -3.07
CA LEU A 121 6.40 2.40 -2.87
C LEU A 121 7.85 2.55 -2.37
N ALA A 122 8.38 1.49 -1.78
CA ALA A 122 9.80 1.28 -1.58
C ALA A 122 10.22 -0.03 -2.25
N TYR A 123 11.41 -0.03 -2.83
CA TYR A 123 12.10 -1.20 -3.35
C TYR A 123 13.36 -1.42 -2.50
N GLY A 124 13.40 -2.54 -1.80
CA GLY A 124 14.50 -2.93 -0.93
C GLY A 124 15.36 -4.03 -1.55
N TYR A 125 16.67 -4.04 -1.31
CA TYR A 125 17.55 -5.13 -1.72
C TYR A 125 18.64 -5.43 -0.69
N PHE A 126 19.12 -6.68 -0.66
CA PHE A 126 20.20 -7.15 0.20
C PHE A 126 21.36 -7.71 -0.63
N ILE A 127 22.59 -7.30 -0.30
CA ILE A 127 23.84 -7.86 -0.86
C ILE A 127 24.60 -8.52 0.29
N PRO A 128 24.91 -9.84 0.21
CA PRO A 128 25.72 -10.52 1.21
C PRO A 128 27.10 -9.90 1.40
N PHE A 129 27.66 -10.02 2.61
CA PHE A 129 29.02 -9.56 2.88
C PHE A 129 30.04 -10.29 2.01
N GLY A 130 30.89 -9.53 1.32
CA GLY A 130 31.89 -10.07 0.40
C GLY A 130 31.35 -10.40 -1.00
N ASP A 131 30.06 -10.15 -1.26
CA ASP A 131 29.45 -10.28 -2.58
C ASP A 131 29.26 -8.90 -3.24
N SER A 132 28.99 -8.91 -4.54
CA SER A 132 28.64 -7.75 -5.37
C SER A 132 27.21 -7.82 -5.90
N LEU A 133 26.57 -8.99 -5.82
CA LEU A 133 25.23 -9.21 -6.35
C LEU A 133 24.19 -9.28 -5.23
N ALA A 134 23.04 -8.67 -5.47
CA ALA A 134 21.92 -8.78 -4.55
C ALA A 134 21.30 -10.18 -4.64
N THR A 135 20.94 -10.74 -3.48
CA THR A 135 20.35 -12.07 -3.35
C THR A 135 18.90 -12.04 -2.86
N GLU A 136 18.48 -10.93 -2.25
CA GLU A 136 17.10 -10.72 -1.82
C GLU A 136 16.60 -9.34 -2.24
N TYR A 137 15.30 -9.25 -2.51
CA TYR A 137 14.62 -7.98 -2.67
C TYR A 137 13.25 -7.98 -1.97
N SER A 138 12.77 -6.78 -1.68
CA SER A 138 11.43 -6.55 -1.13
C SER A 138 10.76 -5.36 -1.83
N ILE A 139 9.43 -5.36 -1.79
CA ILE A 139 8.59 -4.25 -2.23
C ILE A 139 7.59 -3.98 -1.13
N ILE A 140 7.50 -2.71 -0.74
CA ILE A 140 6.66 -2.23 0.35
C ILE A 140 5.84 -1.06 -0.17
N GLY A 141 4.55 -1.02 0.19
CA GLY A 141 3.66 0.09 -0.17
C GLY A 141 3.26 0.90 1.06
N PHE A 142 3.10 2.21 0.89
CA PHE A 142 2.77 3.12 2.00
C PHE A 142 1.30 3.55 2.01
N GLY A 143 0.68 3.46 3.17
CA GLY A 143 -0.70 3.83 3.43
C GLY A 143 -0.90 5.33 3.68
N ALA A 144 -2.11 5.70 4.11
CA ALA A 144 -2.51 7.08 4.38
C ALA A 144 -1.66 7.77 5.46
N ASP A 145 -1.19 6.98 6.43
CA ASP A 145 -0.41 7.39 7.59
C ASP A 145 1.10 7.44 7.31
N SER A 146 1.50 7.31 6.05
CA SER A 146 2.92 7.27 5.61
C SER A 146 3.69 6.07 6.17
N LEU A 147 2.98 5.06 6.68
CA LEU A 147 3.53 3.79 7.17
C LEU A 147 3.19 2.65 6.19
N PRO A 148 3.89 1.50 6.26
CA PRO A 148 3.58 0.36 5.42
C PRO A 148 2.13 -0.09 5.57
N ILE A 149 1.52 -0.47 4.45
CA ILE A 149 0.20 -1.11 4.47
C ILE A 149 0.29 -2.46 5.20
N TYR A 150 -0.84 -2.92 5.72
CA TYR A 150 -0.91 -4.07 6.62
C TYR A 150 -2.07 -4.99 6.25
N ASP A 151 -1.90 -6.28 6.55
CA ASP A 151 -3.01 -7.22 6.52
C ASP A 151 -3.81 -7.09 7.83
N ILE A 152 -5.13 -7.19 7.69
CA ILE A 152 -6.09 -7.09 8.80
C ILE A 152 -6.69 -8.48 8.99
N ASN A 153 -6.73 -8.95 10.23
CA ASN A 153 -7.51 -10.12 10.57
C ASN A 153 -9.01 -9.79 10.41
N GLU A 154 -9.71 -10.47 9.49
CA GLU A 154 -11.12 -10.21 9.22
C GLU A 154 -12.03 -10.44 10.44
N THR A 155 -11.64 -11.34 11.35
CA THR A 155 -12.39 -11.70 12.55
C THR A 155 -12.15 -10.73 13.71
N THR A 156 -10.91 -10.30 13.94
CA THR A 156 -10.54 -9.45 15.09
C THR A 156 -10.39 -7.98 14.74
N LEU A 157 -10.39 -7.62 13.45
CA LEU A 157 -10.16 -6.29 12.90
C LEU A 157 -8.83 -5.64 13.34
N LYS A 158 -7.87 -6.44 13.81
CA LYS A 158 -6.53 -5.99 14.21
C LYS A 158 -5.53 -6.16 13.08
N LYS A 159 -4.50 -5.30 13.07
CA LYS A 159 -3.33 -5.46 12.19
C LYS A 159 -2.57 -6.72 12.60
N GLU A 160 -2.25 -7.59 11.66
CA GLU A 160 -1.48 -8.82 11.95
C GLU A 160 -0.03 -8.70 11.52
N SER A 161 0.18 -8.23 10.29
CA SER A 161 1.47 -8.13 9.64
C SER A 161 1.47 -6.97 8.66
N ILE A 162 2.65 -6.52 8.27
CA ILE A 162 2.78 -5.61 7.13
C ILE A 162 2.75 -6.41 5.82
N VAL A 163 2.24 -5.80 4.76
CA VAL A 163 2.26 -6.42 3.44
C VAL A 163 3.63 -6.18 2.80
N ILE A 164 4.31 -7.26 2.44
CA ILE A 164 5.59 -7.22 1.72
C ILE A 164 5.50 -8.20 0.55
N LEU A 165 6.02 -7.80 -0.60
CA LEU A 165 6.33 -8.74 -1.68
C LEU A 165 7.84 -8.92 -1.77
N HIS A 166 8.30 -10.16 -1.79
CA HIS A 166 9.73 -10.49 -1.90
C HIS A 166 9.96 -11.58 -2.97
N ASN A 167 11.22 -11.93 -3.22
CA ASN A 167 11.60 -13.14 -3.97
C ASN A 167 11.48 -14.43 -3.15
#